data_AF-G4CTZ6-F1
#
_entry.id   AF-G4CTZ6-F1
#
_cell.length_a   1.000
_cell.length_b   1.000
_cell.length_c   1.000
_cell.angle_alpha   90.00
_cell.angle_beta   90.00
_cell.angle_gamma   90.00
#
_symmetry.space_group_name_H-M   'P 1'
#
loop_
_entity.id
_entity.type
_entity.pdbx_description
1 polymer ?
#
loop_
_entity_poly.entity_id
_entity_poly.type
_entity_poly.pdbx_seq_one_letter_code
_entity_poly.pdbx_strand_id
1 'polypeptide(L)'
;MSEGHLAPTSRAARHARIRALIQEGRISSQAELGEILASEGFVASQGTLSRDLVEIGAIRGRDHVGNPCYSIPEGEHPSDVTTGSPAWIKLARMTKELCTGVRNNEYLVVLKTPPGAAQYYGSAIDKAGLDIILGTIAGDDTIALMCAMGVDAGELADAFSQMAVTGVPAEILSRPVRA
;
A
#
# COMPACT_ATOMS: atom_id res chain seq x y z
N MET A 1 27.85 13.98 -38.16
CA MET A 1 28.04 13.14 -36.96
C MET A 1 28.00 14.07 -35.76
N SER A 2 26.99 13.94 -34.90
CA SER A 2 26.92 14.63 -33.61
C SER A 2 26.18 13.71 -32.66
N GLU A 3 26.93 12.88 -31.94
CA GLU A 3 26.44 12.05 -30.85
C GLU A 3 26.02 12.96 -29.69
N GLY A 4 24.71 13.08 -29.46
CA GLY A 4 24.17 13.66 -28.24
C GLY A 4 24.34 12.67 -27.10
N HIS A 5 25.29 12.95 -26.21
CA HIS A 5 25.46 12.22 -24.95
C HIS A 5 24.26 12.53 -24.02
N LEU A 6 23.20 11.72 -24.13
CA LEU A 6 22.07 11.73 -23.19
C LEU A 6 22.61 11.37 -21.80
N ALA A 7 22.44 12.28 -20.84
CA ALA A 7 22.79 12.05 -19.44
C ALA A 7 22.15 10.74 -18.95
N PRO A 8 22.83 9.96 -18.09
CA PRO A 8 22.26 8.74 -17.55
C PRO A 8 21.00 9.09 -16.74
N THR A 9 19.84 8.71 -17.25
CA THR A 9 18.57 8.84 -16.52
C THR A 9 18.67 8.03 -15.23
N SER A 10 18.35 8.67 -14.10
CA SER A 10 18.54 8.06 -12.79
C SER A 10 17.69 6.79 -12.64
N ARG A 11 18.19 5.82 -11.89
CA ARG A 11 17.45 4.58 -11.56
C ARG A 11 16.04 4.89 -11.02
N ALA A 12 15.93 5.92 -10.18
CA ALA A 12 14.66 6.37 -9.63
C ALA A 12 13.68 6.85 -10.71
N ALA A 13 14.14 7.63 -11.69
CA ALA A 13 13.31 8.07 -12.81
C ALA A 13 12.86 6.89 -13.68
N ARG A 14 13.76 5.93 -13.95
CA ARG A 14 13.43 4.71 -14.70
C ARG A 14 12.38 3.87 -13.97
N HIS A 15 12.54 3.69 -12.66
CA HIS A 15 11.60 2.95 -11.82
C HIS A 15 10.22 3.61 -11.77
N ALA A 16 10.17 4.93 -11.63
CA ALA A 16 8.91 5.68 -11.68
C ALA A 16 8.19 5.48 -13.02
N ARG A 17 8.94 5.51 -14.14
CA ARG A 17 8.37 5.29 -15.46
C ARG A 17 7.88 3.87 -15.68
N ILE A 18 8.63 2.85 -15.25
CA ILE A 18 8.22 1.45 -15.31
C ILE A 18 6.88 1.25 -14.58
N ARG A 19 6.71 1.84 -13.38
CA ARG A 19 5.42 1.77 -12.64
C ARG A 19 4.27 2.39 -13.43
N ALA A 20 4.47 3.57 -14.00
CA ALA A 20 3.44 4.24 -14.80
C ALA A 20 3.00 3.37 -15.99
N LEU A 21 3.95 2.79 -16.73
CA LEU A 21 3.64 1.93 -17.87
C LEU A 21 2.90 0.64 -17.49
N ILE A 22 3.20 0.07 -16.31
CA ILE A 22 2.47 -1.07 -15.76
C ILE A 22 1.04 -0.67 -15.38
N GLN A 23 0.85 0.49 -14.74
CA GLN A 23 -0.48 1.01 -14.37
C GLN A 23 -1.33 1.36 -15.59
N GLU A 24 -0.72 1.87 -16.66
CA GLU A 24 -1.38 2.13 -17.95
C GLU A 24 -1.77 0.82 -18.69
N GLY A 25 -1.32 -0.35 -18.22
CA GLY A 25 -1.60 -1.65 -18.85
C GLY A 25 -0.88 -1.86 -20.18
N ARG A 26 0.22 -1.13 -20.42
CA ARG A 26 0.89 -1.04 -21.74
C ARG A 26 2.08 -1.98 -21.89
N ILE A 27 2.27 -2.92 -20.98
CA ILE A 27 3.42 -3.83 -21.01
C ILE A 27 2.98 -5.28 -20.76
N SER A 28 3.31 -6.12 -21.73
CA SER A 28 3.11 -7.57 -21.73
C SER A 28 4.43 -8.36 -21.67
N SER A 29 5.57 -7.72 -21.96
CA SER A 29 6.89 -8.36 -21.99
C SER A 29 8.04 -7.41 -21.62
N GLN A 30 9.18 -7.99 -21.22
CA GLN A 30 10.41 -7.21 -20.95
C GLN A 30 11.01 -6.59 -22.21
N ALA A 31 10.84 -7.23 -23.37
CA ALA A 31 11.30 -6.70 -24.66
C ALA A 31 10.54 -5.41 -25.00
N GLU A 32 9.20 -5.45 -24.88
CA GLU A 32 8.32 -4.28 -25.07
C GLU A 32 8.65 -3.16 -24.07
N LEU A 33 8.86 -3.49 -22.79
CA LEU A 33 9.30 -2.50 -21.80
C LEU A 33 10.62 -1.83 -22.22
N GLY A 34 11.58 -2.60 -22.73
CA GLY A 34 12.86 -2.09 -23.21
C GLY A 34 12.73 -1.17 -24.41
N GLU A 35 11.87 -1.50 -25.37
CA GLU A 35 11.60 -0.67 -26.55
C GLU A 35 10.99 0.69 -26.17
N ILE A 36 9.97 0.68 -25.31
CA ILE A 36 9.31 1.91 -24.83
C ILE A 36 10.32 2.78 -24.09
N LEU A 37 11.06 2.21 -23.13
CA LEU A 37 12.05 2.93 -22.35
C LEU A 37 13.19 3.50 -23.20
N ALA A 38 13.67 2.74 -24.21
CA ALA A 38 14.69 3.21 -25.13
C ALA A 38 14.20 4.42 -25.97
N SER A 39 12.93 4.40 -26.40
CA SER A 39 12.32 5.54 -27.11
C SER A 39 12.22 6.81 -26.25
N GLU A 40 12.16 6.65 -24.93
CA GLU A 40 12.13 7.73 -23.94
C GLU A 40 13.52 8.09 -23.39
N GLY A 41 14.59 7.53 -23.96
CA GLY A 41 15.97 7.86 -23.57
C GLY A 41 16.50 7.12 -22.34
N PHE A 42 15.82 6.07 -21.88
CA PHE A 42 16.33 5.17 -20.83
C PHE A 42 17.12 4.03 -21.44
N VAL A 43 18.44 4.00 -21.19
CA VAL A 43 19.30 2.89 -21.62
C VAL A 43 19.37 1.85 -20.50
N ALA A 44 18.81 0.67 -20.74
CA ALA A 44 18.85 -0.46 -19.80
C ALA A 44 18.96 -1.80 -20.54
N SER A 45 19.78 -2.71 -20.01
CA SER A 45 19.86 -4.08 -20.53
C SER A 45 18.66 -4.90 -20.07
N GLN A 46 18.39 -6.02 -20.74
CA GLN A 46 17.36 -6.97 -20.31
C GLN A 46 17.60 -7.45 -18.86
N GLY A 47 18.85 -7.71 -18.46
CA GLY A 47 19.19 -8.09 -17.09
C GLY A 47 18.92 -6.96 -16.07
N THR A 48 19.10 -5.70 -16.47
CA THR A 48 18.78 -4.53 -15.63
C THR A 48 17.26 -4.39 -15.47
N LEU A 49 16.50 -4.47 -16.56
CA LEU A 49 15.05 -4.39 -16.53
C LEU A 49 14.42 -5.53 -15.74
N SER A 50 14.99 -6.74 -15.82
CA SER A 50 14.55 -7.86 -15.01
C SER A 50 14.72 -7.60 -13.52
N ARG A 51 15.84 -7.01 -13.10
CA ARG A 51 16.07 -6.64 -11.69
C ARG A 51 15.16 -5.49 -11.27
N ASP A 52 14.99 -4.49 -12.11
CA ASP A 52 14.11 -3.36 -11.83
C ASP A 52 12.66 -3.82 -11.63
N LEU A 53 12.15 -4.73 -12.46
CA LEU A 53 10.81 -5.31 -12.30
C LEU A 53 10.65 -6.08 -10.97
N VAL A 54 11.67 -6.87 -10.59
CA VAL A 54 11.69 -7.58 -9.30
C VAL A 54 11.68 -6.60 -8.13
N GLU A 55 12.50 -5.55 -8.18
CA GLU A 55 12.57 -4.54 -7.11
C GLU A 55 11.32 -3.67 -7.00
N ILE A 56 10.64 -3.45 -8.12
CA ILE A 56 9.36 -2.75 -8.18
C ILE A 56 8.22 -3.61 -7.64
N GLY A 57 8.41 -4.93 -7.52
CA GLY A 57 7.35 -5.88 -7.14
C GLY A 57 6.42 -6.23 -8.30
N ALA A 58 6.85 -6.05 -9.55
CA ALA A 58 6.04 -6.39 -10.70
C ALA A 58 5.99 -7.91 -10.89
N ILE A 59 4.78 -8.46 -10.92
CA ILE A 59 4.53 -9.85 -11.26
C ILE A 59 4.00 -9.96 -12.69
N ARG A 60 4.28 -11.10 -13.31
CA ARG A 60 3.71 -11.42 -14.62
C ARG A 60 2.40 -12.18 -14.42
N GLY A 61 1.33 -11.66 -15.02
CA GLY A 61 -0.01 -12.22 -14.91
C GLY A 61 -0.74 -12.24 -16.25
N ARG A 62 -2.06 -12.33 -16.16
CA ARG A 62 -2.97 -12.16 -17.29
C ARG A 62 -4.00 -11.10 -16.93
N ASP A 63 -4.42 -10.32 -17.92
CA ASP A 63 -5.53 -9.38 -17.77
C ASP A 63 -6.88 -10.14 -17.72
N HIS A 64 -7.98 -9.40 -17.57
CA HIS A 64 -9.34 -9.93 -17.51
C HIS A 64 -9.81 -10.59 -18.83
N VAL A 65 -9.08 -10.40 -19.92
CA VAL A 65 -9.34 -10.96 -21.26
C VAL A 65 -8.39 -12.14 -21.56
N GLY A 66 -7.43 -12.40 -20.67
CA GLY A 66 -6.46 -13.49 -20.77
C GLY A 66 -5.12 -13.12 -21.42
N ASN A 67 -4.88 -11.85 -21.78
CA ASN A 67 -3.62 -11.42 -22.39
C ASN A 67 -2.51 -11.34 -21.33
N PRO A 68 -1.25 -11.68 -21.67
CA PRO A 68 -0.13 -11.51 -20.76
C PRO A 68 0.07 -10.04 -20.39
N CYS A 69 0.22 -9.75 -19.09
CA CYS A 69 0.50 -8.40 -18.62
C CYS A 69 1.47 -8.43 -17.44
N TYR A 70 2.12 -7.30 -17.18
CA TYR A 70 2.70 -7.04 -15.87
C TYR A 70 1.68 -6.33 -14.99
N SER A 71 1.68 -6.66 -13.70
CA SER A 71 0.92 -5.96 -12.67
C SER A 71 1.79 -5.82 -11.42
N ILE A 72 1.54 -4.79 -10.63
CA ILE A 72 2.14 -4.63 -9.31
C ILE A 72 1.02 -4.99 -8.32
N PRO A 73 1.12 -6.10 -7.57
CA PRO A 73 0.13 -6.46 -6.57
C PRO A 73 0.05 -5.37 -5.51
N GLU A 74 -1.13 -4.83 -5.26
CA GLU A 74 -1.32 -3.88 -4.16
C GLU A 74 -1.18 -4.62 -2.82
N GLY A 75 0.02 -4.61 -2.23
CA GLY A 75 0.18 -5.02 -0.84
C GLY A 75 1.44 -5.77 -0.41
N GLU A 76 2.44 -5.98 -1.25
CA GLU A 76 3.68 -6.64 -0.82
C GLU A 76 4.95 -6.03 -1.46
N HIS A 77 5.21 -4.73 -1.26
CA HIS A 77 6.60 -4.22 -1.27
C HIS A 77 6.77 -3.00 -0.34
N PRO A 78 7.94 -2.81 0.32
CA PRO A 78 8.19 -1.73 1.29
C PRO A 78 8.18 -0.29 0.71
N SER A 79 7.76 -0.12 -0.55
CA SER A 79 7.73 1.16 -1.26
C SER A 79 6.32 1.58 -1.69
N ASP A 80 5.27 1.01 -1.09
CA ASP A 80 3.86 1.39 -1.30
C ASP A 80 3.52 2.80 -0.78
N VAL A 81 4.18 3.82 -1.34
CA VAL A 81 3.87 5.25 -1.14
C VAL A 81 3.18 5.83 -2.38
N THR A 82 2.79 5.02 -3.38
CA THR A 82 2.32 5.59 -4.67
C THR A 82 1.25 4.78 -5.42
N THR A 83 0.25 4.27 -4.71
CA THR A 83 -1.10 4.10 -5.29
C THR A 83 -2.02 5.08 -4.57
N GLY A 84 -2.59 6.03 -5.31
CA GLY A 84 -3.33 7.19 -4.77
C GLY A 84 -4.68 6.87 -4.10
N SER A 85 -4.88 5.66 -3.59
CA SER A 85 -5.91 5.40 -2.58
C SER A 85 -5.29 5.62 -1.20
N PRO A 86 -5.80 6.56 -0.37
CA PRO A 86 -5.31 6.74 0.98
C PRO A 86 -5.24 5.39 1.70
N ALA A 87 -4.16 5.12 2.45
CA ALA A 87 -3.97 3.87 3.19
C ALA A 87 -5.20 3.51 4.07
N TRP A 88 -5.99 4.52 4.44
CA TRP A 88 -7.28 4.41 5.13
C TRP A 88 -8.36 3.63 4.35
N ILE A 89 -8.38 3.69 3.01
CA ILE A 89 -9.31 2.90 2.17
C ILE A 89 -9.01 1.41 2.31
N LYS A 90 -7.74 1.03 2.21
CA LYS A 90 -7.30 -0.35 2.41
C LYS A 90 -7.59 -0.81 3.84
N LEU A 91 -7.28 0.03 4.82
CA LEU A 91 -7.56 -0.25 6.22
C LEU A 91 -9.05 -0.49 6.47
N ALA A 92 -9.95 0.33 5.92
CA ALA A 92 -11.39 0.18 6.10
C ALA A 92 -11.91 -1.15 5.53
N ARG A 93 -11.45 -1.55 4.34
CA ARG A 93 -11.78 -2.84 3.74
C ARG A 93 -11.29 -4.01 4.59
N MET A 94 -10.04 -3.96 5.04
CA MET A 94 -9.48 -4.98 5.94
C MET A 94 -10.21 -5.03 7.28
N THR A 95 -10.63 -3.87 7.81
CA THR A 95 -11.41 -3.79 9.05
C THR A 95 -12.74 -4.54 8.89
N LYS A 96 -13.44 -4.37 7.77
CA LYS A 96 -14.67 -5.10 7.46
C LYS A 96 -14.48 -6.61 7.39
N GLU A 97 -13.35 -7.05 6.84
CA GLU A 97 -13.06 -8.47 6.65
C GLU A 97 -12.57 -9.16 7.92
N LEU A 98 -11.78 -8.46 8.75
CA LEU A 98 -11.01 -9.09 9.83
C LEU A 98 -11.46 -8.67 11.24
N CYS A 99 -12.17 -7.55 11.41
CA CYS A 99 -12.57 -7.09 12.74
C CYS A 99 -13.86 -7.80 13.20
N THR A 100 -13.73 -8.69 14.17
CA THR A 100 -14.84 -9.46 14.74
C THR A 100 -15.40 -8.83 16.02
N GLY A 101 -14.71 -7.82 16.58
CA GLY A 101 -15.17 -7.09 17.75
C GLY A 101 -14.29 -5.90 18.08
N VAL A 102 -14.89 -4.88 18.68
CA VAL A 102 -14.24 -3.66 19.14
C VAL A 102 -14.65 -3.38 20.57
N ARG A 103 -13.67 -3.06 21.43
CA ARG A 103 -13.86 -2.63 22.82
C ARG A 103 -12.86 -1.52 23.11
N ASN A 104 -13.12 -0.70 24.12
CA ASN A 104 -12.16 0.29 24.57
C ASN A 104 -12.26 0.53 26.08
N ASN A 105 -11.20 1.09 26.64
CA ASN A 105 -11.24 1.82 27.91
C ASN A 105 -10.95 3.30 27.64
N GLU A 106 -10.45 4.04 28.63
CA GLU A 106 -10.14 5.48 28.48
C GLU A 106 -8.98 5.78 27.52
N TYR A 107 -8.05 4.84 27.27
CA TYR A 107 -6.80 5.09 26.53
C TYR A 107 -6.47 4.07 25.44
N LEU A 108 -7.13 2.92 25.45
CA LEU A 108 -6.87 1.79 24.58
C LEU A 108 -8.12 1.39 23.80
N VAL A 109 -7.94 1.07 22.53
CA VAL A 109 -8.92 0.33 21.73
C VAL A 109 -8.40 -1.09 21.53
N VAL A 110 -9.25 -2.07 21.79
CA VAL A 110 -8.97 -3.49 21.59
C VAL A 110 -9.83 -4.00 20.43
N LEU A 111 -9.16 -4.50 19.40
CA LEU A 111 -9.78 -5.14 18.25
C LEU A 111 -9.63 -6.66 18.37
N LYS A 112 -10.69 -7.39 18.04
CA LYS A 112 -10.70 -8.85 17.91
C LYS A 112 -10.68 -9.24 16.44
N THR A 113 -10.00 -10.34 16.14
CA THR A 113 -9.92 -10.92 14.79
C THR A 113 -10.19 -12.42 14.82
N PRO A 114 -10.30 -13.10 13.67
CA PRO A 114 -10.11 -14.54 13.62
C PRO A 114 -8.70 -14.94 14.11
N PRO A 115 -8.49 -16.19 14.52
CA PRO A 115 -7.17 -16.70 14.90
C PRO A 115 -6.12 -16.48 13.81
N GLY A 116 -4.92 -16.07 14.22
CA GLY A 116 -3.77 -15.81 13.33
C GLY A 116 -3.84 -14.54 12.48
N ALA A 117 -4.93 -13.76 12.53
CA ALA A 117 -5.10 -12.59 11.66
C ALA A 117 -4.61 -11.27 12.28
N ALA A 118 -4.38 -11.21 13.59
CA ALA A 118 -4.12 -9.95 14.29
C ALA A 118 -2.82 -9.27 13.83
N GLN A 119 -1.74 -10.02 13.59
CA GLN A 119 -0.47 -9.44 13.11
C GLN A 119 -0.61 -8.78 11.74
N TYR A 120 -1.28 -9.45 10.81
CA TYR A 120 -1.50 -8.93 9.46
C TYR A 120 -2.34 -7.65 9.49
N TYR A 121 -3.41 -7.66 10.29
CA TYR A 121 -4.27 -6.50 10.43
C TYR A 121 -3.57 -5.35 11.17
N GLY A 122 -2.81 -5.63 12.23
CA GLY A 122 -1.99 -4.64 12.95
C GLY A 122 -0.99 -3.94 12.03
N SER A 123 -0.31 -4.70 11.15
CA SER A 123 0.61 -4.12 10.17
C SER A 123 -0.08 -3.14 9.21
N ALA A 124 -1.34 -3.39 8.84
CA ALA A 124 -2.11 -2.47 8.00
C ALA A 124 -2.49 -1.19 8.74
N ILE A 125 -2.77 -1.28 10.06
CA ILE A 125 -3.02 -0.12 10.91
C ILE A 125 -1.76 0.75 11.01
N ASP A 126 -0.59 0.14 11.25
CA ASP A 126 0.67 0.89 11.34
C ASP A 126 1.03 1.58 10.02
N LYS A 127 0.84 0.89 8.89
CA LYS A 127 1.06 1.45 7.55
C LYS A 127 0.08 2.58 7.20
N ALA A 128 -1.06 2.67 7.87
CA ALA A 128 -2.02 3.74 7.67
C ALA A 128 -1.56 5.09 8.25
N GLY A 129 -0.48 5.11 9.04
CA GLY A 129 0.18 6.33 9.49
C GLY A 129 -0.75 7.27 10.28
N LEU A 130 -1.58 6.69 11.15
CA LEU A 130 -2.61 7.42 11.88
C LEU A 130 -2.00 8.13 13.09
N ASP A 131 -1.81 9.44 13.01
CA ASP A 131 -1.27 10.25 14.13
C ASP A 131 -2.10 10.12 15.43
N ILE A 132 -3.38 9.76 15.30
CA ILE A 132 -4.30 9.51 16.42
C ILE A 132 -3.99 8.21 17.20
N ILE A 133 -3.10 7.35 16.68
CA ILE A 133 -2.65 6.10 17.30
C ILE A 133 -1.13 6.20 17.54
N LEU A 134 -0.70 6.15 18.80
CA LEU A 134 0.72 6.16 19.17
C LEU A 134 1.43 4.87 18.80
N GLY A 135 0.70 3.75 18.80
CA GLY A 135 1.24 2.47 18.40
C GLY A 135 0.26 1.32 18.56
N THR A 136 0.67 0.19 18.01
CA THR A 136 -0.13 -1.02 17.88
C THR A 136 0.62 -2.19 18.52
N ILE A 137 -0.08 -3.05 19.27
CA ILE A 137 0.43 -4.33 19.74
C ILE A 137 -0.53 -5.41 19.24
N ALA A 138 -0.06 -6.24 18.31
CA ALA A 138 -0.81 -7.37 17.80
C ALA A 138 -0.38 -8.68 18.47
N GLY A 139 -1.35 -9.50 18.87
CA GLY A 139 -1.17 -10.89 19.30
C GLY A 139 -1.54 -11.86 18.18
N ASP A 140 -2.26 -12.93 18.51
CA ASP A 140 -2.78 -13.90 17.54
C ASP A 140 -4.16 -13.49 16.99
N ASP A 141 -5.09 -13.17 17.88
CA ASP A 141 -6.50 -12.87 17.58
C ASP A 141 -6.98 -11.53 18.17
N THR A 142 -6.03 -10.74 18.69
CA THR A 142 -6.28 -9.51 19.46
C THR A 142 -5.25 -8.44 19.11
N ILE A 143 -5.70 -7.21 18.91
CA ILE A 143 -4.84 -6.04 18.70
C ILE A 143 -5.19 -4.99 19.74
N ALA A 144 -4.19 -4.41 20.40
CA ALA A 144 -4.33 -3.23 21.24
C ALA A 144 -3.78 -2.00 20.52
N LEU A 145 -4.58 -0.94 20.45
CA LEU A 145 -4.23 0.37 19.91
C LEU A 145 -4.08 1.36 21.07
N MET A 146 -2.93 2.02 21.14
CA MET A 146 -2.67 3.08 22.12
C MET A 146 -3.04 4.42 21.51
N CYS A 147 -4.03 5.11 22.08
CA CYS A 147 -4.51 6.38 21.54
C CYS A 147 -3.51 7.50 21.84
N ALA A 148 -3.40 8.47 20.92
CA ALA A 148 -2.64 9.69 21.15
C ALA A 148 -3.27 10.57 22.24
N MET A 149 -2.47 11.46 22.81
CA MET A 149 -2.97 12.39 23.82
C MET A 149 -4.10 13.25 23.24
N GLY A 150 -5.18 13.39 23.99
CA GLY A 150 -6.35 14.17 23.56
C GLY A 150 -7.25 13.47 22.54
N VAL A 151 -6.94 12.23 22.15
CA VAL A 151 -7.84 11.37 21.37
C VAL A 151 -8.72 10.57 22.32
N ASP A 152 -10.03 10.67 22.14
CA ASP A 152 -10.99 9.83 22.86
C ASP A 152 -10.97 8.41 22.27
N ALA A 153 -10.62 7.43 23.09
CA ALA A 153 -10.61 6.02 22.69
C ALA A 153 -12.02 5.51 22.29
N GLY A 154 -13.09 6.11 22.82
CA GLY A 154 -14.46 5.84 22.40
C GLY A 154 -14.71 6.27 20.95
N GLU A 155 -14.27 7.48 20.58
CA GLU A 155 -14.41 7.99 19.20
C GLU A 155 -13.65 7.10 18.20
N LEU A 156 -12.44 6.65 18.57
CA LEU A 156 -11.65 5.74 17.76
C LEU A 156 -12.30 4.35 17.66
N ALA A 157 -12.85 3.83 18.75
CA ALA A 157 -13.57 2.55 18.76
C ALA A 157 -14.83 2.59 17.89
N ASP A 158 -15.59 3.67 17.94
CA ASP A 158 -16.77 3.87 17.10
C ASP A 158 -16.39 3.91 15.61
N ALA A 159 -15.29 4.58 15.27
CA ALA A 159 -14.75 4.60 13.91
C ALA A 159 -14.39 3.20 13.40
N PHE A 160 -13.66 2.39 14.18
CA PHE A 160 -13.36 1.01 13.80
C PHE A 160 -14.62 0.14 13.70
N SER A 161 -15.60 0.34 14.59
CA SER A 161 -16.88 -0.36 14.54
C SER A 161 -17.67 -0.01 13.27
N GLN A 162 -17.70 1.26 12.88
CA GLN A 162 -18.32 1.71 11.64
C GLN A 162 -17.63 1.11 10.41
N MET A 163 -16.29 1.11 10.37
CA MET A 163 -15.52 0.50 9.30
C MET A 163 -15.77 -1.01 9.21
N ALA A 164 -15.91 -1.70 10.35
CA ALA A 164 -16.18 -3.13 10.40
C ALA A 164 -17.52 -3.50 9.74
N VAL A 165 -18.51 -2.60 9.78
CA VAL A 165 -19.80 -2.78 9.11
C VAL A 165 -19.75 -2.33 7.65
N THR A 166 -19.22 -1.14 7.40
CA THR A 166 -19.35 -0.46 6.11
C THR A 166 -18.25 -0.82 5.13
N GLY A 167 -17.00 -0.97 5.60
CA GLY A 167 -15.79 -1.03 4.78
C GLY A 167 -15.38 0.32 4.18
N VAL A 168 -15.95 1.41 4.68
CA VAL A 168 -15.71 2.79 4.23
C VAL A 168 -14.88 3.51 5.30
N PRO A 169 -13.83 4.28 4.94
CA PRO A 169 -13.00 4.99 5.91
C PRO A 169 -13.81 5.91 6.82
N ALA A 170 -13.53 5.87 8.12
CA ALA A 170 -14.08 6.82 9.07
C ALA A 170 -13.38 8.19 8.96
N GLU A 171 -14.12 9.27 9.17
CA GLU A 171 -13.59 10.64 9.05
C GLU A 171 -12.48 10.94 10.06
N ILE A 172 -12.51 10.32 11.25
CA ILE A 172 -11.47 10.54 12.26
C ILE A 172 -10.07 10.18 11.75
N LEU A 173 -9.96 9.23 10.81
CA LEU A 173 -8.68 8.79 10.25
C LEU A 173 -7.96 9.87 9.44
N SER A 174 -8.68 10.88 8.95
CA SER A 174 -8.13 11.98 8.16
C SER A 174 -7.93 13.27 8.97
N ARG A 175 -8.24 13.26 10.27
CA ARG A 175 -8.08 14.43 11.13
C ARG A 175 -6.61 14.63 11.50
N PRO A 176 -6.03 15.82 11.26
CA PRO A 176 -4.72 16.14 11.80
C PRO A 176 -4.81 16.23 13.33
N VAL A 177 -3.89 15.56 14.02
CA VAL A 177 -3.78 15.71 15.48
C VAL A 177 -3.24 17.10 15.77
N ARG A 178 -3.97 17.87 16.59
CA ARG A 178 -3.46 19.15 17.10
C ARG A 178 -2.42 18.83 18.17
N ALA A 179 -1.16 19.18 17.88
CA ALA A 179 -0.08 19.18 18.87
C ALA A 179 -0.35 20.21 19.99
#